data_AF-A0A2J6TBM1-F1
#
_entry.id   AF-A0A2J6TBM1-F1
#
_cell.length_a   1.000
_cell.length_b   1.000
_cell.length_c   1.000
_cell.angle_alpha   90.00
_cell.angle_beta   90.00
_cell.angle_gamma   90.00
#
_symmetry.space_group_name_H-M   'P 1'
#
loop_
_entity.id
_entity.type
_entity.pdbx_description
1 polymer ?
#
loop_
_entity_poly.entity_id
_entity_poly.type
_entity_poly.pdbx_seq_one_letter_code
_entity_poly.pdbx_strand_id
1 'polypeptide(L)'
;MELLGNYLDSLEVLQGRTFFNTSGGRVGRGPNNARSGDILCIFHLGRPLYVLRYKAKSGLAKFVGDAYVYGLMNLEKLPLNVRGKDEIFVIG
;
A
#
# COMPACT_ATOMS: atom_id res chain seq x y z
N MET A 1 15.08 -2.43 -28.57
CA MET A 1 15.51 -3.22 -27.40
C MET A 1 15.03 -2.60 -26.09
N GLU A 2 15.21 -1.29 -25.88
CA GLU A 2 14.79 -0.58 -24.65
C GLU A 2 13.28 -0.63 -24.37
N LEU A 3 12.43 -0.44 -25.40
CA LEU A 3 10.96 -0.52 -25.24
C LEU A 3 10.49 -1.91 -24.77
N LEU A 4 11.11 -2.97 -25.29
CA LEU A 4 10.79 -4.34 -24.88
C LEU A 4 11.24 -4.60 -23.45
N GLY A 5 12.42 -4.10 -23.04
CA GLY A 5 12.88 -4.16 -21.66
C GLY A 5 11.89 -3.50 -20.69
N ASN A 6 11.55 -2.23 -20.94
CA ASN A 6 10.60 -1.49 -20.10
C ASN A 6 9.22 -2.16 -20.00
N TYR A 7 8.76 -2.78 -21.09
CA TYR A 7 7.50 -3.53 -21.12
C TYR A 7 7.57 -4.79 -20.25
N LEU A 8 8.64 -5.57 -20.35
CA LEU A 8 8.83 -6.77 -19.54
C LEU A 8 8.97 -6.44 -18.05
N ASP A 9 9.73 -5.41 -17.70
CA ASP A 9 9.87 -4.93 -16.31
C ASP A 9 8.50 -4.52 -15.74
N SER A 10 7.69 -3.84 -16.55
CA SER A 10 6.34 -3.45 -16.16
C SER A 10 5.47 -4.68 -15.90
N LEU A 11 5.51 -5.70 -16.77
CA LEU A 11 4.74 -6.92 -16.57
C LEU A 11 5.17 -7.67 -15.30
N GLU A 12 6.47 -7.71 -15.01
CA GLU A 12 7.00 -8.38 -13.82
C GLU A 12 6.49 -7.73 -12.52
N VAL A 13 6.48 -6.39 -12.44
CA VAL A 13 5.95 -5.65 -11.27
C VAL A 13 4.44 -5.84 -11.08
N LEU A 14 3.72 -6.15 -12.17
CA LEU A 14 2.29 -6.41 -12.17
C LEU A 14 1.93 -7.85 -11.77
N GLN A 15 2.84 -8.80 -11.95
CA GLN A 15 2.62 -10.20 -11.61
C GLN A 15 2.47 -10.38 -10.08
N GLY A 16 1.59 -11.31 -9.68
CA GLY A 16 1.41 -11.64 -8.27
C GLY A 16 0.82 -10.49 -7.43
N ARG A 17 0.09 -9.55 -8.04
CA ARG A 17 -0.66 -8.51 -7.33
C ARG A 17 -2.14 -8.90 -7.22
N THR A 18 -2.80 -8.53 -6.12
CA THR A 18 -4.24 -8.78 -5.91
C THR A 18 -5.05 -7.50 -5.89
N PHE A 19 -6.28 -7.54 -6.40
CA PHE A 19 -7.25 -6.45 -6.24
C PHE A 19 -7.90 -6.51 -4.86
N PHE A 20 -8.20 -5.34 -4.31
CA PHE A 20 -8.93 -5.22 -3.05
C PHE A 20 -9.80 -3.96 -3.06
N ASN A 21 -10.79 -3.92 -2.16
CA ASN A 21 -11.51 -2.71 -1.80
C ASN A 21 -11.15 -2.29 -0.37
N THR A 22 -11.22 -0.98 -0.12
CA THR A 22 -11.06 -0.43 1.24
C THR A 22 -12.41 -0.31 1.92
N SER A 23 -12.44 -0.23 3.25
CA SER A 23 -13.65 0.09 4.02
C SER A 23 -14.28 1.41 3.61
N GLY A 24 -13.48 2.36 3.11
CA GLY A 24 -13.94 3.63 2.53
C GLY A 24 -14.38 3.55 1.07
N GLY A 25 -14.61 2.36 0.50
CA GLY A 25 -15.15 2.16 -0.84
C GLY A 25 -14.16 2.36 -2.01
N ARG A 26 -12.88 2.64 -1.74
CA ARG A 26 -11.86 2.79 -2.79
C ARG A 26 -11.40 1.43 -3.32
N VAL A 27 -11.06 1.38 -4.61
CA VAL A 27 -10.47 0.21 -5.28
C VAL A 27 -8.94 0.35 -5.32
N GLY A 28 -8.25 -0.74 -5.00
CA GLY A 28 -6.80 -0.80 -5.01
C GLY A 28 -6.26 -2.13 -5.51
N ARG A 29 -4.94 -2.15 -5.64
CA ARG A 29 -4.15 -3.31 -6.02
C ARG A 29 -2.90 -3.38 -5.15
N GLY A 30 -2.67 -4.52 -4.52
CA GLY A 30 -1.62 -4.72 -3.52
C GLY A 30 -0.88 -6.04 -3.68
N PRO A 31 -0.06 -6.43 -2.70
CA PRO A 31 0.68 -7.70 -2.70
C PRO A 31 -0.26 -8.92 -2.77
N ASN A 32 0.14 -10.03 -3.39
CA ASN A 32 -0.68 -11.26 -3.48
C ASN A 32 -1.28 -11.73 -2.16
N ASN A 33 -0.56 -11.53 -1.07
CA ASN A 33 -0.94 -11.99 0.26
C ASN A 33 -1.72 -10.94 1.06
N ALA A 34 -2.11 -9.81 0.45
CA ALA A 34 -3.00 -8.83 1.08
C ALA A 34 -4.36 -9.47 1.40
N ARG A 35 -4.92 -9.13 2.57
CA ARG A 35 -6.17 -9.71 3.05
C ARG A 35 -6.96 -8.74 3.92
N SER A 36 -8.24 -9.06 4.15
CA SER A 36 -9.10 -8.30 5.05
C SER A 36 -8.48 -8.10 6.43
N GLY A 37 -8.53 -6.87 6.93
CA GLY A 37 -7.89 -6.46 8.19
C GLY A 37 -6.47 -5.91 8.03
N ASP A 38 -5.86 -6.01 6.85
CA ASP A 38 -4.65 -5.25 6.56
C ASP A 38 -4.96 -3.75 6.49
N ILE A 39 -3.98 -2.93 6.88
CA ILE A 39 -4.09 -1.49 6.98
C ILE A 39 -3.25 -0.83 5.88
N LEU A 40 -3.85 0.12 5.18
CA LEU A 40 -3.12 0.99 4.27
C LEU A 40 -2.48 2.13 5.05
N CYS A 41 -1.20 2.37 4.83
CA CYS A 41 -0.48 3.48 5.44
C CYS A 41 0.44 4.18 4.45
N ILE A 42 0.87 5.37 4.85
CA ILE A 42 1.91 6.15 4.18
C ILE A 42 3.01 6.28 5.21
N PHE A 43 4.24 5.91 4.87
CA PHE A 43 5.37 6.29 5.70
C PHE A 43 5.70 7.76 5.45
N HIS A 44 6.03 8.52 6.50
CA HIS A 44 6.45 9.91 6.34
C HIS A 44 7.59 10.00 5.33
N LEU A 45 7.45 10.90 4.35
CA LEU A 45 8.38 11.08 3.23
C LEU A 45 8.49 9.88 2.27
N GLY A 46 7.73 8.81 2.51
CA GLY A 46 7.68 7.61 1.69
C GLY A 46 6.71 7.75 0.51
N ARG A 47 7.06 7.07 -0.59
CA ARG A 47 6.20 6.84 -1.76
C ARG A 47 6.48 5.43 -2.27
N PRO A 48 5.47 4.61 -2.62
CA PRO A 48 4.03 4.89 -2.74
C PRO A 48 3.24 4.59 -1.43
N LEU A 49 1.97 4.17 -1.53
CA LEU A 49 1.18 3.61 -0.41
C LEU A 49 1.72 2.24 0.00
N TYR A 50 1.54 1.87 1.28
CA TYR A 50 2.00 0.60 1.82
C TYR A 50 0.88 -0.16 2.55
N VAL A 51 1.07 -1.46 2.69
CA VAL A 51 0.18 -2.38 3.40
C VAL A 51 0.90 -2.91 4.63
N LEU A 52 0.30 -2.71 5.80
CA LEU A 52 0.74 -3.24 7.08
C LEU A 52 -0.26 -4.25 7.63
N ARG A 53 0.26 -5.27 8.30
CA ARG A 53 -0.54 -6.25 9.02
C ARG A 53 -0.15 -6.30 10.48
N TYR A 54 -1.07 -5.86 11.34
CA TYR A 54 -0.85 -5.93 12.79
C TYR A 54 -0.96 -7.36 13.30
N LYS A 55 -0.02 -7.74 14.18
CA LYS A 55 -0.17 -8.89 15.06
C LYS A 55 -1.10 -8.49 16.21
N ALA A 56 -2.06 -9.35 16.54
CA ALA A 56 -3.00 -9.09 17.61
C ALA A 56 -2.25 -8.81 18.92
N LYS A 57 -2.65 -7.74 19.62
CA LYS A 57 -2.19 -7.34 20.96
C LYS A 57 -0.71 -6.97 21.13
N SER A 58 0.13 -7.04 20.08
CA SER A 58 1.58 -6.85 20.26
C SER A 58 2.12 -5.51 19.77
N GLY A 59 1.29 -4.61 19.21
CA GLY A 59 1.74 -3.33 18.62
C GLY A 59 2.67 -3.47 17.41
N LEU A 60 3.07 -4.70 17.07
CA LEU A 60 3.97 -5.03 15.97
C LEU A 60 3.18 -5.15 14.68
N ALA A 61 3.69 -4.51 13.64
CA ALA A 61 3.19 -4.65 12.27
C ALA A 61 4.19 -5.44 11.42
N LYS A 62 3.67 -6.32 10.58
CA LYS A 62 4.41 -6.89 9.45
C LYS A 62 4.24 -5.96 8.25
N PHE A 63 5.36 -5.60 7.63
CA PHE A 63 5.35 -5.00 6.29
C PHE A 63 4.90 -6.06 5.28
N VAL A 64 3.76 -5.83 4.62
CA VAL A 64 3.18 -6.76 3.63
C VAL A 64 3.68 -6.40 2.22
N GLY A 65 3.78 -5.11 1.92
CA GLY A 65 4.31 -4.60 0.65
C GLY A 65 3.70 -3.25 0.28
N ASP A 66 3.97 -2.81 -0.94
CA ASP A 66 3.44 -1.59 -1.53
C ASP A 66 2.06 -1.81 -2.18
N ALA A 67 1.28 -0.75 -2.32
CA ALA A 67 -0.04 -0.79 -2.95
C ALA A 67 -0.30 0.44 -3.83
N TYR A 68 -1.11 0.20 -4.86
CA TYR A 68 -1.80 1.23 -5.63
C TYR A 68 -3.24 1.35 -5.13
N VAL A 69 -3.73 2.56 -4.91
CA VAL A 69 -5.15 2.82 -4.64
C VAL A 69 -5.55 4.04 -5.44
N TYR A 70 -6.61 3.89 -6.24
CA TYR A 70 -7.10 4.99 -7.05
C TYR A 70 -7.48 6.19 -6.16
N GLY A 71 -7.04 7.38 -6.56
CA GLY A 71 -7.24 8.61 -5.80
C GLY A 71 -6.26 8.83 -4.64
N LEU A 72 -5.40 7.87 -4.30
CA LEU A 72 -4.41 7.98 -3.22
C LEU A 72 -2.96 7.91 -3.71
N MET A 73 -2.68 8.12 -5.00
CA MET A 73 -1.30 8.18 -5.51
C MET A 73 -0.70 9.59 -5.44
N ASN A 74 -1.55 10.63 -5.40
CA ASN A 74 -1.13 12.03 -5.26
C ASN A 74 -1.25 12.47 -3.80
N LEU A 75 -0.43 11.87 -2.93
CA LEU A 75 -0.56 12.00 -1.49
C LEU A 75 -0.45 13.46 -0.98
N GLU A 76 0.33 14.31 -1.63
CA GLU A 76 0.40 15.76 -1.27
C GLU A 76 -0.93 16.49 -1.46
N LYS A 77 -1.79 16.00 -2.35
CA LYS A 77 -3.09 16.60 -2.65
C LYS A 77 -4.21 16.02 -1.78
N LEU A 78 -3.90 15.03 -0.95
CA LEU A 78 -4.89 14.33 -0.14
C LEU A 78 -5.27 15.21 1.08
N PRO A 79 -6.55 15.59 1.26
CA PRO A 79 -6.98 16.37 2.41
C PRO A 79 -6.61 15.70 3.74
N LEU A 80 -6.31 16.49 4.77
CA LEU A 80 -5.94 15.94 6.09
C LEU A 80 -7.11 15.20 6.76
N ASN A 81 -8.35 15.65 6.54
CA ASN A 81 -9.56 15.06 7.13
C ASN A 81 -9.93 13.68 6.57
N VAL A 82 -9.29 13.22 5.48
CA VAL A 82 -9.50 11.87 4.94
C VAL A 82 -8.41 10.88 5.38
N ARG A 83 -7.46 11.32 6.20
CA ARG A 83 -6.37 10.51 6.75
C ARG A 83 -6.70 10.09 8.19
N GLY A 84 -6.18 8.93 8.59
CA GLY A 84 -6.13 8.56 10.00
C GLY A 84 -5.18 9.45 10.80
N LYS A 85 -5.10 9.24 12.11
CA LYS A 85 -4.07 9.88 12.94
C LYS A 85 -2.69 9.36 12.55
N ASP A 86 -1.68 10.21 12.65
CA ASP A 86 -0.30 9.78 12.50
C ASP A 86 0.08 8.85 13.67
N GLU A 87 0.85 7.81 13.36
CA GLU A 87 1.29 6.80 14.31
C GLU A 87 2.80 6.55 14.13
N ILE A 88 3.52 6.36 15.23
CA ILE A 88 4.96 6.06 15.25
C ILE A 88 5.14 4.56 15.54
N PHE A 89 5.96 3.89 14.73
CA PHE A 89 6.25 2.47 14.89
C PHE A 89 7.75 2.25 15.07
N VAL A 90 8.10 1.27 15.93
CA VAL A 90 9.48 0.79 16.07
C VAL A 90 9.64 -0.45 15.19
N ILE A 91 10.59 -0.41 14.27
CA ILE A 91 10.98 -1.57 13.47
C ILE A 91 11.90 -2.42 14.35
N GLY A 92 11.54 -3.68 14.56
CA GLY A 92 12.29 -4.66 15.34
C GLY A 92 12.61 -5.92 14.54
#